data_AF-A0A068RIN5-F1
#
_entry.id   AF-A0A068RIN5-F1
#
_cell.length_a   1.000
_cell.length_b   1.000
_cell.length_c   1.000
_cell.angle_alpha   90.00
_cell.angle_beta   90.00
_cell.angle_gamma   90.00
#
_symmetry.space_group_name_H-M   'P 1'
#
loop_
_entity.id
_entity.type
_entity.pdbx_description
1 polymer ?
#
loop_
_entity_poly.entity_id
_entity_poly.type
_entity_poly.pdbx_seq_one_letter_code
_entity_poly.pdbx_strand_id
1 'polypeptide(L)'
;MKPQYYELVIKDIVQYRFGYHEYLRKQKEQGIKVIGYARKSKGEESLDDRTRLLRKMANNLQDRSLVDLVYASPPSSSNEKLANRNDNGVEAVEGTDGTTQKLIEYLNSSVMHIFLVYLGYAGLTTNVDDLQQFLAKDYHILVKSISWIMMKS
;
A
#
# COMPACT_ATOMS: atom_id res chain seq x y z
N MET A 1 8.25 9.79 -30.06
CA MET A 1 6.97 10.35 -29.55
C MET A 1 7.06 11.87 -29.72
N LYS A 2 6.03 12.57 -30.21
CA LYS A 2 6.12 14.03 -30.45
C LYS A 2 6.15 14.82 -29.12
N PRO A 3 6.87 15.95 -29.02
CA PRO A 3 7.01 16.75 -27.79
C PRO A 3 5.69 17.10 -27.08
N GLN A 4 4.67 17.45 -27.85
CA GLN A 4 3.31 17.74 -27.40
C GLN A 4 2.62 16.59 -26.63
N TYR A 5 3.02 15.33 -26.84
CA TYR A 5 2.51 14.21 -26.03
C TYR A 5 3.15 14.15 -24.63
N TYR A 6 4.38 14.65 -24.47
CA TYR A 6 5.04 14.69 -23.15
C TYR A 6 4.37 15.70 -22.24
N GLU A 7 4.04 16.89 -22.73
CA GLU A 7 3.38 17.93 -21.93
C GLU A 7 1.99 17.49 -21.43
N LEU A 8 1.21 16.83 -22.29
CA LEU A 8 -0.09 16.28 -21.91
C LEU A 8 0.05 15.18 -20.85
N VAL A 9 0.98 14.25 -21.03
CA VAL A 9 1.23 13.18 -20.06
C VAL A 9 1.75 13.73 -18.73
N ILE A 10 2.68 14.69 -18.75
CA ILE A 10 3.21 15.33 -17.54
C ILE A 10 2.08 16.08 -16.82
N LYS A 11 1.28 16.85 -17.54
CA LYS A 11 0.16 17.59 -16.97
C LYS A 11 -0.85 16.66 -16.33
N ASP A 12 -1.23 15.56 -16.99
CA ASP A 12 -2.15 14.57 -16.44
C ASP A 12 -1.58 13.90 -15.18
N ILE A 13 -0.30 13.52 -15.18
CA ILE A 13 0.36 12.92 -14.01
C ILE A 13 0.40 13.90 -12.84
N VAL A 14 0.82 15.13 -13.10
CA VAL A 14 0.99 16.16 -12.07
C VAL A 14 -0.37 16.57 -11.51
N GLN A 15 -1.36 16.84 -12.37
CA GLN A 15 -2.71 17.21 -11.95
C GLN A 15 -3.41 16.08 -11.21
N TYR A 16 -3.26 14.84 -11.68
CA TYR A 16 -3.77 13.67 -10.94
C TYR A 16 -3.15 13.61 -9.54
N ARG A 17 -1.82 13.80 -9.43
CA ARG A 17 -1.13 13.78 -8.13
C ARG A 17 -1.66 14.86 -7.19
N PHE A 18 -1.83 16.09 -7.69
CA PHE A 18 -2.40 17.18 -6.89
C PHE A 18 -3.84 16.86 -6.45
N GLY A 19 -4.71 16.45 -7.38
CA GLY A 19 -6.09 16.08 -7.05
C GLY A 19 -6.18 14.91 -6.08
N TYR A 20 -5.30 13.91 -6.21
CA TYR A 20 -5.23 12.77 -5.31
C TYR A 20 -4.74 13.16 -3.92
N HIS A 21 -3.71 14.00 -3.83
CA HIS A 21 -3.24 14.53 -2.54
C HIS A 21 -4.31 15.37 -1.85
N GLU A 22 -5.01 16.25 -2.57
CA GLU A 22 -6.13 17.03 -2.04
C GLU A 22 -7.26 16.14 -1.54
N TYR A 23 -7.61 15.09 -2.30
CA TYR A 23 -8.59 14.10 -1.86
C TYR A 23 -8.18 13.43 -0.54
N LEU A 24 -6.94 12.97 -0.42
CA LEU A 24 -6.46 12.32 0.80
C LEU A 24 -6.37 13.28 1.99
N ARG A 25 -5.97 14.54 1.76
CA ARG A 25 -5.99 15.59 2.80
C ARG A 25 -7.39 15.78 3.36
N LYS A 26 -8.40 15.87 2.50
CA LYS A 26 -9.80 15.95 2.92
C LYS A 26 -10.25 14.74 3.74
N GLN A 27 -9.80 13.53 3.39
CA GLN A 27 -10.09 12.34 4.20
C GLN A 27 -9.46 12.48 5.60
N LYS A 28 -8.21 12.93 5.69
CA LYS A 28 -7.52 13.15 6.96
C LYS A 28 -8.16 14.24 7.82
N GLU A 29 -8.61 15.33 7.21
CA GLU A 29 -9.37 16.40 7.88
C GLU A 29 -10.68 15.89 8.50
N GLN A 30 -11.27 14.83 7.91
CA GLN A 30 -12.44 14.13 8.46
C GLN A 30 -12.07 13.11 9.55
N GLY A 31 -10.81 13.04 9.96
CA GLY A 31 -10.32 12.10 10.97
C GLY A 31 -10.03 10.70 10.45
N ILE A 32 -10.03 10.49 9.13
CA ILE A 32 -9.70 9.19 8.51
C ILE A 32 -8.18 9.02 8.48
N LYS A 33 -7.69 7.86 8.96
CA LYS A 33 -6.27 7.51 8.92
C LYS A 33 -5.92 6.88 7.58
N VAL A 34 -4.90 7.39 6.89
CA VAL A 34 -4.45 6.83 5.61
C VAL A 34 -3.29 5.87 5.87
N ILE A 35 -3.46 4.59 5.52
CA ILE A 35 -2.45 3.55 5.76
C ILE A 35 -1.95 3.00 4.43
N GLY A 36 -0.63 2.96 4.26
CA GLY A 36 0.03 2.31 3.13
C GLY A 36 0.29 0.84 3.40
N TYR A 37 0.07 -0.01 2.40
CA TYR A 37 0.48 -1.41 2.43
C TYR A 37 1.26 -1.81 1.18
N ALA A 38 2.44 -2.36 1.39
CA ALA A 38 3.28 -2.91 0.33
C ALA A 38 3.50 -4.42 0.54
N ARG A 39 3.49 -5.18 -0.54
CA ARG A 39 3.86 -6.60 -0.53
C ARG A 39 4.83 -6.89 -1.66
N LYS A 40 5.83 -7.73 -1.40
CA LYS A 40 6.66 -8.32 -2.45
C LYS A 40 6.33 -9.80 -2.61
N SER A 41 6.29 -10.27 -3.86
CA SER A 41 6.15 -11.70 -4.15
C SER A 41 7.45 -12.46 -3.86
N LYS A 42 7.35 -13.77 -3.70
CA LYS A 42 8.50 -14.68 -3.82
C LYS A 42 9.07 -14.60 -5.24
N GLY A 43 10.38 -14.73 -5.38
CA GLY A 43 11.10 -14.65 -6.65
C GLY A 43 12.56 -15.04 -6.50
N GLU A 44 13.30 -15.02 -7.60
CA GLU A 44 14.72 -15.40 -7.64
C GLU A 44 15.66 -14.28 -7.15
N GLU A 45 15.13 -13.08 -6.91
CA GLU A 45 15.93 -11.97 -6.40
C GLU A 45 16.52 -12.26 -5.01
N SER A 46 17.70 -11.67 -4.75
CA SER A 46 18.39 -11.74 -3.46
C SER A 46 17.54 -11.12 -2.34
N LEU A 47 17.82 -11.49 -1.09
CA LEU A 47 17.16 -10.88 0.07
C LEU A 47 17.39 -9.36 0.10
N ASP A 48 18.60 -8.90 -0.21
CA ASP A 48 18.96 -7.48 -0.23
C ASP A 48 18.19 -6.72 -1.31
N ASP A 49 18.13 -7.26 -2.53
CA ASP A 49 17.35 -6.65 -3.62
C ASP A 49 15.87 -6.60 -3.27
N ARG A 50 15.36 -7.65 -2.63
CA ARG A 50 13.97 -7.70 -2.21
C ARG A 50 13.65 -6.65 -1.15
N THR A 51 14.50 -6.52 -0.14
CA THR A 51 14.38 -5.50 0.91
C THR A 51 14.44 -4.10 0.30
N ARG A 52 15.40 -3.85 -0.60
CA ARG A 52 15.53 -2.59 -1.34
C ARG A 52 14.28 -2.26 -2.16
N LEU A 53 13.72 -3.24 -2.87
CA LEU A 53 12.49 -3.06 -3.65
C LEU A 53 11.29 -2.77 -2.77
N LEU A 54 11.14 -3.50 -1.66
CA LEU A 54 10.03 -3.32 -0.73
C LEU A 54 10.11 -1.97 -0.01
N ARG A 55 11.32 -1.53 0.37
CA ARG A 55 11.57 -0.17 0.88
C ARG A 55 11.21 0.89 -0.16
N LYS A 56 11.60 0.72 -1.43
CA LYS A 56 11.21 1.63 -2.51
C LYS A 56 9.69 1.69 -2.68
N MET A 57 8.99 0.58 -2.52
CA MET A 57 7.52 0.54 -2.54
C MET A 57 6.91 1.31 -1.36
N ALA A 58 7.46 1.15 -0.15
CA ALA A 58 7.02 1.88 1.04
C ALA A 58 7.24 3.40 0.90
N ASN A 59 8.42 3.82 0.45
CA ASN A 59 8.73 5.23 0.21
C ASN A 59 7.77 5.85 -0.82
N ASN A 60 7.45 5.11 -1.89
CA ASN A 60 6.48 5.58 -2.88
C ASN A 60 5.08 5.78 -2.29
N LEU A 61 4.66 4.91 -1.36
CA LEU A 61 3.38 5.08 -0.68
C LEU A 61 3.38 6.37 0.16
N GLN A 62 4.46 6.62 0.91
CA GLN A 62 4.65 7.86 1.67
C GLN A 62 4.62 9.11 0.77
N ASP A 63 5.43 9.13 -0.28
CA ASP A 63 5.62 10.30 -1.14
C ASP A 63 4.40 10.63 -2.03
N ARG A 64 3.65 9.61 -2.44
CA ARG A 64 2.55 9.76 -3.43
C ARG A 64 1.16 9.65 -2.83
N SER A 65 1.04 9.13 -1.62
CA SER A 65 -0.25 8.85 -0.99
C SER A 65 -0.35 9.43 0.41
N LEU A 66 0.62 10.27 0.81
CA LEU A 66 0.60 10.98 2.10
C LEU A 66 0.24 10.04 3.25
N VAL A 67 0.72 8.80 3.26
CA VAL A 67 0.28 7.81 4.26
C VAL A 67 0.75 8.22 5.65
N ASP A 68 -0.06 7.97 6.66
CA ASP A 68 0.29 8.22 8.06
C ASP A 68 1.16 7.11 8.63
N LEU A 69 0.92 5.87 8.17
CA LEU A 69 1.66 4.67 8.53
C LEU A 69 1.83 3.82 7.26
N VAL A 70 2.94 3.11 7.15
CA VAL A 70 3.21 2.16 6.06
C VAL A 70 3.62 0.81 6.62
N TYR A 71 2.89 -0.22 6.24
CA TYR A 71 3.22 -1.60 6.59
C TYR A 71 3.68 -2.35 5.36
N ALA A 72 4.62 -3.27 5.55
CA ALA A 72 5.18 -4.04 4.46
C ALA A 72 5.17 -5.53 4.76
N SER A 73 4.81 -6.32 3.76
CA SER A 73 4.89 -7.76 3.79
C SER A 73 6.14 -8.23 3.05
N PRO A 74 7.14 -8.76 3.78
CA PRO A 74 8.19 -9.61 3.25
C PRO A 74 7.64 -10.73 2.32
N PRO A 75 8.48 -11.39 1.52
CA PRO A 75 8.04 -12.23 0.40
C PRO A 75 6.96 -13.25 0.76
N SER A 76 5.75 -13.01 0.24
CA SER A 76 4.58 -13.87 0.46
C SER A 76 3.88 -14.16 -0.87
N SER A 77 3.10 -15.24 -0.91
CA SER A 77 2.25 -15.48 -2.08
C SER A 77 1.12 -14.45 -2.14
N SER A 78 0.68 -14.09 -3.34
CA SER A 78 -0.45 -13.18 -3.50
C SER A 78 -1.78 -13.79 -3.08
N ASN A 79 -1.89 -15.11 -3.15
CA ASN A 79 -3.09 -15.86 -2.77
C ASN A 79 -3.05 -16.34 -1.31
N GLU A 80 -1.95 -16.07 -0.59
CA GLU A 80 -1.81 -16.41 0.82
C GLU A 80 -2.67 -15.48 1.67
N LYS A 81 -3.38 -16.09 2.63
CA LYS A 81 -4.27 -15.38 3.56
C LYS A 81 -3.51 -14.29 4.30
N LEU A 82 -4.11 -13.10 4.40
CA LEU A 82 -3.49 -11.95 5.08
C LEU A 82 -3.07 -12.29 6.51
N ALA A 83 -3.89 -13.04 7.23
CA ALA A 83 -3.64 -13.48 8.61
C ALA A 83 -2.44 -14.42 8.76
N ASN A 84 -2.00 -15.10 7.69
CA ASN A 84 -0.87 -16.03 7.75
C ASN A 84 0.44 -15.36 7.32
N ARG A 85 0.39 -14.14 6.79
CA ARG A 85 1.58 -13.47 6.28
C ARG A 85 2.43 -12.99 7.45
N ASN A 86 3.73 -13.28 7.40
CA ASN A 86 4.71 -12.79 8.38
C ASN A 86 4.51 -13.30 9.81
N ASP A 87 3.77 -14.41 9.99
CA ASP A 87 3.54 -15.07 11.28
C ASP A 87 4.82 -15.71 11.86
N ASN A 88 5.86 -15.89 11.04
CA ASN A 88 7.07 -16.64 11.40
C ASN A 88 8.19 -15.78 12.03
N GLY A 89 7.87 -14.67 12.68
CA GLY A 89 8.89 -13.81 13.33
C GLY A 89 9.80 -13.04 12.36
N VAL A 90 9.31 -12.74 11.15
CA VAL A 90 10.07 -11.97 10.15
C VAL A 90 10.16 -10.51 10.60
N GLU A 91 11.36 -9.93 10.59
CA GLU A 91 11.55 -8.53 10.92
C GLU A 91 10.90 -7.59 9.88
N ALA A 92 10.45 -6.43 10.37
CA ALA A 92 9.93 -5.39 9.51
C ALA A 92 11.06 -4.82 8.63
N VAL A 93 10.70 -4.38 7.42
CA VAL A 93 11.65 -3.65 6.58
C VAL A 93 11.93 -2.30 7.22
N GLU A 94 13.19 -1.95 7.37
CA GLU A 94 13.60 -0.62 7.85
C GLU A 94 12.95 0.48 6.97
N GLY A 95 12.36 1.47 7.65
CA GLY A 95 11.58 2.55 7.03
C GLY A 95 10.06 2.28 6.98
N THR A 96 9.61 1.17 7.56
CA THR A 96 8.18 0.82 7.67
C THR A 96 7.74 0.74 9.13
N ASP A 97 6.45 0.92 9.38
CA ASP A 97 5.81 0.84 10.69
C ASP A 97 5.50 -0.60 11.14
N GLY A 98 5.77 -1.59 10.28
CA GLY A 98 5.72 -2.99 10.66
C GLY A 98 5.36 -3.95 9.53
N THR A 99 5.12 -5.19 9.94
CA THR A 99 4.71 -6.28 9.05
C THR A 99 3.19 -6.32 8.81
N THR A 100 2.72 -7.29 8.02
CA THR A 100 1.27 -7.53 7.87
C THR A 100 0.58 -7.80 9.21
N GLN A 101 1.24 -8.49 10.14
CA GLN A 101 0.66 -8.75 11.46
C GLN A 101 0.49 -7.48 12.27
N LYS A 102 1.46 -6.56 12.24
CA LYS A 102 1.33 -5.24 12.86
C LYS A 102 0.23 -4.40 12.24
N LEU A 103 0.04 -4.48 10.93
CA LEU A 103 -1.14 -3.89 10.29
C LEU A 103 -2.42 -4.50 10.88
N ILE A 104 -2.56 -5.82 10.92
CA ILE A 104 -3.77 -6.48 11.43
C ILE A 104 -4.02 -6.12 12.90
N GLU A 105 -2.99 -6.12 13.74
CA GLU A 105 -3.08 -5.66 15.14
C GLU A 105 -3.57 -4.21 15.24
N TYR A 106 -3.05 -3.31 14.40
CA TYR A 106 -3.49 -1.93 14.33
C TYR A 106 -4.97 -1.83 13.91
N LEU A 107 -5.38 -2.56 12.89
CA LEU A 107 -6.77 -2.58 12.42
C LEU A 107 -7.73 -3.12 13.48
N ASN A 108 -7.33 -4.16 14.22
CA ASN A 108 -8.13 -4.76 15.29
C ASN A 108 -8.30 -3.83 16.50
N SER A 109 -7.32 -2.99 16.79
CA SER A 109 -7.31 -2.11 17.97
C SER A 109 -7.76 -0.68 17.68
N SER A 110 -7.77 -0.27 16.41
CA SER A 110 -8.15 1.08 16.00
C SER A 110 -9.67 1.25 16.00
N VAL A 111 -10.13 2.34 16.58
CA VAL A 111 -11.51 2.84 16.47
C VAL A 111 -11.69 3.85 15.32
N MET A 112 -10.60 4.20 14.63
CA MET A 112 -10.63 5.18 13.55
C MET A 112 -11.09 4.55 12.22
N HIS A 113 -11.74 5.37 11.40
CA HIS A 113 -11.92 5.05 9.98
C HIS A 113 -10.57 5.01 9.28
N ILE A 114 -10.36 3.99 8.44
CA ILE A 114 -9.07 3.74 7.81
C ILE A 114 -9.23 3.75 6.29
N PHE A 115 -8.30 4.41 5.62
CA PHE A 115 -8.16 4.40 4.17
C PHE A 115 -6.91 3.62 3.80
N LEU A 116 -7.08 2.36 3.42
CA LEU A 116 -5.98 1.46 3.09
C LEU A 116 -5.58 1.63 1.61
N VAL A 117 -4.34 2.04 1.40
CA VAL A 117 -3.74 2.32 0.09
C VAL A 117 -2.69 1.27 -0.21
N TYR A 118 -2.73 0.68 -1.40
CA TYR A 118 -1.81 -0.39 -1.81
C TYR A 118 -1.46 -0.33 -3.29
N LEU A 119 -0.40 -1.05 -3.69
CA LEU A 119 0.19 -0.94 -5.03
C LEU A 119 -0.28 -2.06 -5.98
N GLY A 120 -1.25 -1.74 -6.83
CA GLY A 120 -1.86 -2.68 -7.79
C GLY A 120 -2.66 -3.81 -7.13
N TYR A 121 -3.44 -4.56 -7.92
CA TYR A 121 -4.33 -5.61 -7.41
C TYR A 121 -3.59 -6.67 -6.58
N ALA A 122 -2.55 -7.25 -7.18
CA ALA A 122 -1.68 -8.20 -6.49
C ALA A 122 -0.76 -7.54 -5.47
N GLY A 123 -0.89 -6.26 -5.13
CA GLY A 123 -0.19 -5.64 -3.99
C GLY A 123 -0.86 -5.91 -2.66
N LEU A 124 -2.19 -6.04 -2.65
CA LEU A 124 -2.96 -6.41 -1.47
C LEU A 124 -3.11 -7.94 -1.40
N THR A 125 -3.94 -8.52 -2.24
CA THR A 125 -4.17 -9.97 -2.32
C THR A 125 -4.83 -10.32 -3.65
N THR A 126 -4.57 -11.53 -4.15
CA THR A 126 -5.35 -12.12 -5.24
C THR A 126 -6.40 -13.10 -4.73
N ASN A 127 -6.41 -13.39 -3.43
CA ASN A 127 -7.39 -14.23 -2.78
C ASN A 127 -8.65 -13.41 -2.47
N VAL A 128 -9.67 -13.54 -3.31
CA VAL A 128 -10.91 -12.75 -3.20
C VAL A 128 -11.71 -13.14 -1.96
N ASP A 129 -11.79 -14.43 -1.64
CA ASP A 129 -12.54 -14.91 -0.48
C ASP A 129 -11.91 -14.40 0.83
N ASP A 130 -10.58 -14.45 0.93
CA ASP A 130 -9.84 -13.90 2.06
C ASP A 130 -9.99 -12.38 2.16
N LEU A 131 -10.01 -11.66 1.01
CA LEU A 131 -10.27 -10.22 1.01
C LEU A 131 -11.67 -9.88 1.50
N GLN A 132 -12.69 -10.62 1.06
CA GLN A 132 -14.06 -10.43 1.52
C GLN A 132 -14.17 -10.68 3.02
N GLN A 133 -13.58 -11.76 3.52
CA GLN A 133 -13.54 -12.04 4.97
C GLN A 133 -12.78 -10.96 5.74
N PHE A 134 -11.67 -10.47 5.18
CA PHE A 134 -10.88 -9.39 5.79
C PHE A 134 -11.67 -8.08 5.87
N LEU A 135 -12.43 -7.71 4.84
CA LEU A 135 -13.25 -6.50 4.80
C LEU A 135 -14.58 -6.63 5.56
N ALA A 136 -15.10 -7.85 5.72
CA ALA A 136 -16.32 -8.13 6.48
C ALA A 136 -16.09 -8.08 7.99
N LYS A 137 -14.84 -8.10 8.44
CA LYS A 137 -14.53 -7.71 9.82
C LYS A 137 -14.87 -6.23 9.96
N ASP A 138 -15.48 -5.84 11.08
CA ASP A 138 -15.92 -4.46 11.40
C ASP A 138 -14.77 -3.45 11.57
N TYR A 139 -13.70 -3.62 10.81
CA TYR A 139 -12.76 -2.57 10.55
C TYR A 139 -13.50 -1.55 9.70
N HIS A 140 -13.62 -0.32 10.17
CA HIS A 140 -14.17 0.78 9.39
C HIS A 140 -13.22 1.19 8.24
N ILE A 141 -12.89 0.25 7.32
CA ILE A 141 -11.87 0.35 6.28
C ILE A 141 -12.51 0.64 4.92
N LEU A 142 -11.98 1.65 4.25
CA LEU A 142 -12.10 1.87 2.82
C LEU A 142 -10.79 1.46 2.15
N VAL A 143 -10.84 0.78 1.01
CA VAL A 143 -9.65 0.31 0.27
C VAL A 143 -9.50 1.02 -1.07
N LYS A 144 -8.25 1.38 -1.43
CA LYS A 144 -7.94 1.99 -2.74
C LYS A 144 -6.59 1.52 -3.29
N SER A 145 -6.62 0.99 -4.51
CA SER A 145 -5.41 0.63 -5.27
C SER A 145 -4.82 1.86 -5.98
N ILE A 146 -3.50 1.99 -5.93
CA ILE A 146 -2.73 2.91 -6.78
C ILE A 146 -2.13 2.12 -7.95
N SER A 147 -2.29 2.65 -9.17
CA SER A 147 -1.72 2.07 -10.39
C SER A 147 -0.21 2.28 -10.48
N TRP A 148 0.52 1.26 -10.97
CA TRP A 148 1.96 1.27 -11.20
C TRP A 148 2.44 2.37 -12.15
N ILE A 149 1.59 2.80 -13.09
CA ILE A 149 1.91 3.89 -14.02
C ILE A 149 2.17 5.20 -13.27
N MET A 150 1.49 5.40 -12.13
CA MET A 150 1.66 6.57 -11.29
C MET A 150 2.87 6.50 -10.36
N MET A 151 3.66 5.42 -10.43
CA MET A 151 4.86 5.21 -9.62
C MET A 151 6.18 5.41 -10.38
N LYS A 152 6.15 5.43 -11.72
CA LYS A 152 7.36 5.51 -12.57
C LYS A 152 7.70 6.91 -13.08
N SER A 153 6.93 7.94 -12.70
CA SER A 153 7.15 9.33 -13.10
C SER A 153 7.88 10.16 -12.06
#